data_AF-F2JHK8-F1
#
_entry.id   AF-F2JHK8-F1
#
_cell.length_a   1.000
_cell.length_b   1.000
_cell.length_c   1.000
_cell.angle_alpha   90.00
_cell.angle_beta   90.00
_cell.angle_gamma   90.00
#
_symmetry.space_group_name_H-M   'P 1'
#
loop_
_entity.id
_entity.type
_entity.pdbx_description
1 polymer ?
#
loop_
_entity_poly.entity_id
_entity_poly.type
_entity_poly.pdbx_seq_one_letter_code
_entity_poly.pdbx_strand_id
1 'polypeptide(L)'
;MINLRCEGHDAEYEISNIINLFTPYIQDELQLETHYQKPKVYAKLKDGDLLLNEAIYPVKEIGDPLADKKALKQALKKAVYMTLTDYTNRKMPWGILTGIRPTKLVHELLEEGLNDEVIDAHLKAEYLVSANKRILMREVAKEELAILRQNKPEEISLYIGIPFCPTRCVYCSFTAYSLEKCEAQVEPYLEALFKEITFVAEAKKGVPIRSLYIGGGTPTSLNEDQLLCLLEHVKSSFDLSEVEEYTIEAGRPDTITKDKLRIMKEQGVGRISINPQSMNQKTLDTIGRRHGVEDIKRVFAEARALGHDCINMDMILGLPGETVADVAYTLDELEKLGPENITVHTMAIKRASRLKEELMAGEEAYALTEGEKIQQMLELCEERMARMGLKPYYMYRQKNMLGNFENVGYAAPGTQCVYNIEIMEEKESIIALGAGAITKMVYQNGERIDRIPNVKSLKDYIERIDEMIERKREGFLKYR
;
A
#
# COMPACT_ATOMS: atom_id res chain seq x y z
N MET A 1 20.39 15.82 -14.78
CA MET A 1 20.71 15.37 -13.39
C MET A 1 20.87 16.59 -12.48
N ILE A 2 20.31 16.61 -11.26
CA ILE A 2 20.49 17.74 -10.32
C ILE A 2 21.58 17.44 -9.29
N ASN A 3 22.61 18.27 -9.22
CA ASN A 3 23.65 18.27 -8.19
C ASN A 3 23.24 19.20 -7.04
N LEU A 4 22.95 18.63 -5.87
CA LEU A 4 22.53 19.39 -4.68
C LEU A 4 23.74 19.87 -3.86
N ARG A 5 23.74 21.15 -3.49
CA ARG A 5 24.68 21.75 -2.52
C ARG A 5 23.90 22.43 -1.40
N CYS A 6 24.08 21.94 -0.17
CA CYS A 6 23.42 22.47 1.03
C CYS A 6 24.39 23.35 1.83
N GLU A 7 23.96 24.56 2.21
CA GLU A 7 24.75 25.50 3.01
C GLU A 7 23.99 25.97 4.25
N GLY A 8 24.58 25.81 5.43
CA GLY A 8 24.00 26.30 6.70
C GLY A 8 22.82 25.47 7.23
N HIS A 9 22.58 24.26 6.75
CA HIS A 9 21.54 23.34 7.26
C HIS A 9 21.86 21.86 6.96
N ASP A 10 21.14 20.94 7.61
CA ASP A 10 21.32 19.48 7.51
C ASP A 10 20.17 18.74 6.77
N ALA A 11 19.34 19.47 6.01
CA ALA A 11 18.13 18.96 5.36
C ALA A 11 18.33 18.23 4.01
N GLU A 12 19.52 17.70 3.73
CA GLU A 12 19.88 17.11 2.43
C GLU A 12 18.93 15.97 2.02
N TYR A 13 18.58 15.09 2.97
CA TYR A 13 17.67 13.98 2.74
C TYR A 13 16.25 14.46 2.38
N GLU A 14 15.72 15.43 3.12
CA GLU A 14 14.40 15.99 2.88
C GLU A 14 14.31 16.70 1.52
N ILE A 15 15.35 17.44 1.15
CA ILE A 15 15.45 18.14 -0.13
C ILE A 15 15.59 17.15 -1.28
N SER A 16 16.43 16.13 -1.14
CA SER A 16 16.61 15.07 -2.15
C SER A 16 15.28 14.38 -2.49
N ASN A 17 14.41 14.16 -1.50
CA ASN A 17 13.08 13.61 -1.75
C ASN A 17 12.21 14.51 -2.64
N ILE A 18 12.35 15.84 -2.54
CA ILE A 18 11.65 16.78 -3.40
C ILE A 18 12.28 16.82 -4.79
N ILE A 19 13.61 16.88 -4.89
CA ILE A 19 14.33 16.83 -6.18
C ILE A 19 13.89 15.61 -7.00
N ASN A 20 13.82 14.44 -6.36
CA ASN A 20 13.41 13.19 -6.99
C ASN A 20 12.02 13.24 -7.64
N LEU A 21 11.12 14.14 -7.21
CA LEU A 21 9.81 14.34 -7.84
C LEU A 21 9.94 15.00 -9.22
N PHE A 22 10.97 15.82 -9.41
CA PHE A 22 11.18 16.61 -10.61
C PHE A 22 12.24 16.00 -11.55
N THR A 23 13.11 15.11 -11.05
CA THR A 23 14.17 14.46 -11.83
C THR A 23 13.70 13.91 -13.19
N PRO A 24 12.53 13.23 -13.31
CA PRO A 24 12.07 12.72 -14.62
C PRO A 24 11.75 13.81 -15.65
N TYR A 25 11.60 15.07 -15.22
CA TYR A 25 11.20 16.20 -16.06
C TYR A 25 12.37 17.15 -16.37
N ILE A 26 13.59 16.81 -15.98
CA ILE A 26 14.77 17.65 -16.11
C ILE A 26 15.84 16.87 -16.87
N GLN A 27 16.08 17.29 -18.12
CA GLN A 27 17.06 16.66 -19.01
C GLN A 27 18.48 17.20 -18.79
N ASP A 28 18.60 18.45 -18.36
CA ASP A 28 19.88 19.13 -18.19
C ASP A 28 20.61 18.69 -16.91
N GLU A 29 21.94 18.82 -16.91
CA GLU A 29 22.74 18.76 -15.70
C GLU A 29 22.72 20.12 -15.00
N LEU A 30 22.03 20.21 -13.87
CA LEU A 30 21.81 21.46 -13.15
C LEU A 30 22.40 21.39 -11.74
N GLN A 31 22.75 22.55 -11.19
CA GLN A 31 23.14 22.68 -9.79
C GLN A 31 22.01 23.33 -9.00
N LEU A 32 21.61 22.71 -7.89
CA LEU A 32 20.67 23.29 -6.94
C LEU A 32 21.40 23.63 -5.65
N GLU A 33 21.50 24.92 -5.34
CA GLU A 33 22.10 25.44 -4.11
C GLU A 33 21.00 25.86 -3.14
N THR A 34 21.02 25.29 -1.93
CA THR A 34 20.12 25.69 -0.85
C THR A 34 20.91 26.32 0.27
N HIS A 35 20.44 27.47 0.76
CA HIS A 35 21.08 28.16 1.88
C HIS A 35 20.07 28.65 2.90
N TYR A 36 20.47 28.58 4.17
CA TYR A 36 19.73 29.17 5.28
C TYR A 36 20.44 30.43 5.78
N GLN A 37 19.79 31.59 5.60
CA GLN A 37 20.21 32.86 6.16
C GLN A 37 19.06 33.44 6.98
N LYS A 38 19.09 33.18 8.30
CA LYS A 38 18.02 33.54 9.24
C LYS A 38 17.49 34.97 8.99
N PRO A 39 16.16 35.17 8.83
CA PRO A 39 15.06 34.20 9.00
C PRO A 39 14.55 33.58 7.68
N LYS A 40 15.37 33.50 6.63
CA LYS A 40 14.95 33.05 5.30
C LYS A 40 15.79 31.88 4.80
N VAL A 41 15.16 31.05 3.99
CA VAL A 41 15.82 30.02 3.19
C VAL A 41 15.67 30.35 1.73
N TYR A 42 16.60 29.83 0.95
CA TYR A 42 16.70 30.12 -0.47
C TYR A 42 17.04 28.84 -1.20
N ALA A 43 16.50 28.69 -2.40
CA ALA A 43 16.81 27.59 -3.31
C ALA A 43 17.10 28.17 -4.70
N LYS A 44 18.36 28.09 -5.13
CA LYS A 44 18.85 28.62 -6.40
C LYS A 44 19.16 27.48 -7.36
N LEU A 45 18.50 27.47 -8.51
CA LEU A 45 18.77 26.52 -9.59
C LEU A 45 19.67 27.19 -10.63
N LYS A 46 20.77 26.54 -10.99
CA LYS A 46 21.80 27.07 -11.88
C LYS A 46 22.19 26.07 -12.96
N ASP A 47 22.65 26.61 -14.08
CA ASP A 47 23.41 25.90 -15.11
C ASP A 47 24.79 26.57 -15.21
N GLY A 48 25.83 25.90 -14.70
CA GLY A 48 27.12 26.52 -14.41
C GLY A 48 26.97 27.76 -13.50
N ASP A 49 27.42 28.91 -13.98
CA ASP A 49 27.31 30.19 -13.26
C ASP A 49 25.98 30.93 -13.52
N LEU A 50 25.16 30.46 -14.47
CA LEU A 50 23.89 31.09 -14.84
C LEU A 50 22.80 30.73 -13.83
N LEU A 51 22.20 31.73 -13.18
CA LEU A 51 21.01 31.54 -12.36
C LEU A 51 19.77 31.36 -13.24
N LEU A 52 19.19 30.17 -13.22
CA LEU A 52 17.97 29.83 -13.96
C LEU A 52 16.71 30.21 -13.19
N ASN A 53 16.69 29.93 -11.88
CA ASN A 53 15.54 30.25 -11.04
C ASN A 53 15.94 30.36 -9.55
N GLU A 54 15.14 31.08 -8.77
CA GLU A 54 15.32 31.23 -7.33
C GLU A 54 13.97 31.35 -6.62
N ALA A 55 13.83 30.66 -5.48
CA ALA A 55 12.74 30.87 -4.56
C ALA A 55 13.28 31.19 -3.16
N ILE A 56 12.57 32.07 -2.46
CA ILE A 56 12.90 32.53 -1.12
C ILE A 56 11.70 32.28 -0.21
N TYR A 57 11.92 31.61 0.92
CA TYR A 57 10.87 31.31 1.89
C TYR A 57 11.23 31.79 3.29
N PRO A 58 10.28 32.40 4.03
CA PRO A 58 10.49 32.70 5.44
C PRO A 58 10.45 31.41 6.27
N VAL A 59 11.28 31.35 7.30
CA VAL A 59 11.25 30.33 8.35
C VAL A 59 10.46 30.87 9.53
N LYS A 60 9.45 30.13 9.98
CA LYS A 60 8.70 30.47 11.19
C LYS A 60 9.57 30.19 12.42
N GLU A 61 9.71 31.15 13.31
CA GLU A 61 10.33 30.97 14.63
C GLU A 61 9.24 30.64 15.65
N ILE A 62 9.34 29.46 16.26
CA ILE A 62 8.39 28.91 17.22
C ILE A 62 8.96 29.02 18.65
N GLY A 63 10.28 28.95 18.80
CA GLY A 63 10.97 29.06 20.08
C GLY A 63 11.19 27.73 20.80
N ASP A 64 10.79 26.62 20.19
CA ASP A 64 11.17 25.26 20.58
C ASP A 64 12.21 24.71 19.57
N PRO A 65 13.39 24.21 20.02
CA PRO A 65 14.45 23.77 19.11
C PRO A 65 14.03 22.69 18.10
N LEU A 66 13.15 21.76 18.50
CA LEU A 66 12.73 20.66 17.63
C LEU A 66 11.71 21.17 16.59
N ALA A 67 10.76 22.00 17.03
CA ALA A 67 9.78 22.64 16.17
C ALA A 67 10.45 23.60 15.17
N ASP A 68 11.43 24.39 15.61
CA ASP A 68 12.20 25.28 14.75
C ASP A 68 12.98 24.50 13.68
N LYS A 69 13.57 23.36 14.05
CA LYS A 69 14.23 22.47 13.08
C LYS A 69 13.24 21.91 12.05
N LYS A 70 12.03 21.51 12.48
CA LYS A 70 10.96 21.06 11.58
C LYS A 70 10.51 22.18 10.64
N ALA A 71 10.33 23.39 11.16
CA ALA A 71 9.95 24.57 10.38
C ALA A 71 11.01 24.94 9.33
N LEU A 72 12.31 24.89 9.69
CA LEU A 72 13.41 25.11 8.77
C LEU A 72 13.40 24.09 7.63
N LYS A 73 13.31 22.80 7.95
CA LYS A 73 13.23 21.73 6.93
C LYS A 73 12.04 21.90 6.01
N GLN A 74 10.88 22.28 6.55
CA GLN A 74 9.68 22.51 5.76
C GLN A 74 9.83 23.71 4.83
N ALA A 75 10.39 24.82 5.30
CA ALA A 75 10.68 25.99 4.48
C ALA A 75 11.65 25.66 3.34
N LEU A 76 12.72 24.89 3.61
CA LEU A 76 13.67 24.43 2.59
C LEU A 76 12.98 23.59 1.52
N LYS A 77 12.13 22.63 1.92
CA LYS A 77 11.34 21.83 0.98
C LYS A 77 10.43 22.70 0.11
N LYS A 78 9.77 23.72 0.67
CA LYS A 78 8.91 24.66 -0.08
C LYS A 78 9.72 25.48 -1.08
N ALA A 79 10.88 26.02 -0.66
CA ALA A 79 11.75 26.78 -1.55
C ALA A 79 12.19 25.93 -2.74
N VAL A 80 12.72 24.73 -2.49
CA VAL A 80 13.14 23.81 -3.55
C VAL A 80 11.97 23.42 -4.45
N TYR A 81 10.81 23.09 -3.87
CA TYR A 81 9.62 22.72 -4.62
C TYR A 81 9.19 23.84 -5.57
N MET A 82 9.16 25.10 -5.11
CA MET A 82 8.79 26.23 -5.97
C MET A 82 9.81 26.48 -7.05
N THR A 83 11.11 26.48 -6.72
CA THR A 83 12.18 26.66 -7.71
C THR A 83 12.06 25.64 -8.84
N LEU A 84 11.80 24.37 -8.52
CA LEU A 84 11.66 23.31 -9.51
C LEU A 84 10.29 23.33 -10.22
N THR A 85 9.21 23.71 -9.52
CA THR A 85 7.87 23.88 -10.11
C THR A 85 7.87 24.95 -11.18
N ASP A 86 8.46 26.11 -10.89
CA ASP A 86 8.50 27.24 -11.81
C ASP A 86 9.44 26.96 -13.00
N TYR A 87 10.56 26.26 -12.76
CA TYR A 87 11.48 25.86 -13.83
C TYR A 87 10.86 24.81 -14.77
N THR A 88 10.22 23.78 -14.21
CA THR A 88 9.60 22.69 -15.01
C THR A 88 8.19 23.02 -15.51
N ASN A 89 7.58 24.09 -15.01
CA ASN A 89 6.16 24.43 -15.16
C ASN A 89 5.22 23.28 -14.77
N ARG A 90 5.59 22.49 -13.74
CA ARG A 90 4.84 21.30 -13.29
C ARG A 90 4.57 21.34 -11.79
N LYS A 91 3.30 21.19 -11.42
CA LYS A 91 2.89 21.06 -10.01
C LYS A 91 2.68 19.59 -9.68
N MET A 92 3.27 19.14 -8.59
CA MET A 92 3.03 17.79 -8.07
C MET A 92 1.76 17.78 -7.22
N PRO A 93 0.80 16.86 -7.43
CA PRO A 93 -0.48 16.83 -6.70
C PRO A 93 -0.33 16.77 -5.18
N TRP A 94 0.70 16.09 -4.69
CA TRP A 94 1.01 15.92 -3.27
C TRP A 94 1.87 17.06 -2.68
N GLY A 95 2.22 18.07 -3.47
CA GLY A 95 3.08 19.17 -3.04
C GLY A 95 4.41 18.66 -2.47
N ILE A 96 4.71 19.05 -1.23
CA ILE A 96 5.91 18.62 -0.51
C ILE A 96 5.68 17.39 0.39
N LEU A 97 4.49 16.77 0.38
CA LEU A 97 4.26 15.50 1.09
C LEU A 97 4.91 14.35 0.33
N THR A 98 5.85 13.67 0.99
CA THR A 98 6.61 12.53 0.43
C THR A 98 6.49 11.27 1.29
N GLY A 99 5.64 11.29 2.32
CA GLY A 99 5.43 10.18 3.25
C GLY A 99 4.52 9.09 2.67
N ILE A 100 4.59 7.89 3.27
CA ILE A 100 3.79 6.71 2.90
C ILE A 100 2.31 6.89 3.31
N ARG A 101 2.05 7.52 4.47
CA ARG A 101 0.71 7.70 5.05
C ARG A 101 0.35 9.18 5.11
N PRO A 102 -0.29 9.72 4.06
CA PRO A 102 -0.66 11.13 4.07
C PRO A 102 -1.79 11.43 5.07
N THR A 103 -2.69 10.48 5.34
CA THR A 103 -3.88 10.65 6.18
C THR A 103 -3.56 10.84 7.66
N LYS A 104 -2.42 10.32 8.14
CA LYS A 104 -1.94 10.57 9.52
C LYS A 104 -1.93 12.05 9.91
N LEU A 105 -1.54 12.94 9.00
CA LEU A 105 -1.56 14.39 9.27
C LEU A 105 -3.00 14.90 9.48
N VAL A 106 -3.96 14.36 8.74
CA VAL A 106 -5.38 14.72 8.88
C VAL A 106 -5.96 14.12 10.14
N HIS A 107 -5.54 12.92 10.56
CA HIS A 107 -5.91 12.34 11.85
C HIS A 107 -5.54 13.27 13.01
N GLU A 108 -4.27 13.70 13.07
CA GLU A 108 -3.77 14.62 14.10
C GLU A 108 -4.62 15.90 14.17
N LEU A 109 -4.91 16.52 13.01
CA LEU A 109 -5.70 17.75 12.95
C LEU A 109 -7.19 17.55 13.30
N LEU A 110 -7.78 16.41 12.94
CA LEU A 110 -9.16 16.06 13.30
C LEU A 110 -9.30 15.77 14.80
N GLU A 111 -8.30 15.13 15.40
CA GLU A 111 -8.24 14.87 16.84
C GLU A 111 -8.06 16.17 17.66
N GLU A 112 -7.38 17.18 17.10
CA GLU A 112 -7.34 18.55 17.64
C GLU A 112 -8.69 19.30 17.51
N GLY A 113 -9.70 18.69 16.88
CA GLY A 113 -11.03 19.27 16.70
C GLY A 113 -11.11 20.33 15.59
N LEU A 114 -10.12 20.38 14.69
CA LEU A 114 -10.14 21.31 13.57
C LEU A 114 -11.16 20.88 12.52
N ASN A 115 -11.85 21.87 11.94
CA ASN A 115 -12.83 21.61 10.89
C ASN A 115 -12.17 21.45 9.51
N ASP A 116 -12.98 20.94 8.59
CA ASP A 116 -12.65 20.66 7.20
C ASP A 116 -12.00 21.83 6.44
N GLU A 117 -12.42 23.07 6.68
CA GLU A 117 -11.90 24.27 6.01
C GLU A 117 -10.50 24.64 6.53
N VAL A 118 -10.30 24.54 7.84
CA VAL A 118 -9.02 24.82 8.50
C VAL A 118 -7.98 23.78 8.11
N ILE A 119 -8.35 22.49 8.10
CA ILE A 119 -7.50 21.39 7.63
C ILE A 119 -7.08 21.65 6.17
N ASP A 120 -8.03 22.01 5.32
CA ASP A 120 -7.79 22.29 3.92
C ASP A 120 -6.82 23.46 3.71
N ALA A 121 -7.02 24.56 4.44
CA ALA A 121 -6.14 25.71 4.42
C ALA A 121 -4.72 25.34 4.91
N HIS A 122 -4.62 24.51 5.95
CA HIS A 122 -3.37 24.02 6.49
C HIS A 122 -2.61 23.15 5.46
N LEU A 123 -3.26 22.13 4.89
CA LEU A 123 -2.65 21.26 3.87
C LEU A 123 -2.19 22.05 2.63
N LYS A 124 -2.97 23.06 2.21
CA LYS A 124 -2.59 23.94 1.10
C LYS A 124 -1.39 24.81 1.43
N ALA A 125 -1.39 25.50 2.57
CA ALA A 125 -0.36 26.47 2.92
C ALA A 125 0.95 25.81 3.42
N GLU A 126 0.83 24.73 4.18
CA GLU A 126 1.97 24.07 4.82
C GLU A 126 2.59 22.99 3.95
N TYR A 127 1.81 22.38 3.07
CA TYR A 127 2.25 21.22 2.31
C TYR A 127 2.06 21.35 0.79
N LEU A 128 1.43 22.43 0.32
CA LEU A 128 1.19 22.70 -1.11
C LEU A 128 0.38 21.59 -1.80
N VAL A 129 -0.47 20.89 -1.04
CA VAL A 129 -1.29 19.78 -1.57
C VAL A 129 -2.42 20.33 -2.44
N SER A 130 -2.60 19.72 -3.60
CA SER A 130 -3.67 20.03 -4.55
C SER A 130 -5.07 19.82 -3.96
N ALA A 131 -6.08 20.47 -4.54
CA ALA A 131 -7.43 20.46 -3.98
C ALA A 131 -8.07 19.07 -3.95
N ASN A 132 -7.98 18.31 -5.05
CA ASN A 132 -8.49 16.94 -5.12
C ASN A 132 -7.82 16.03 -4.08
N LYS A 133 -6.49 16.11 -3.91
CA LYS A 133 -5.80 15.29 -2.91
C LYS A 133 -6.13 15.68 -1.48
N ARG A 134 -6.39 16.97 -1.19
CA ARG A 134 -6.91 17.39 0.13
C ARG A 134 -8.30 16.83 0.42
N ILE A 135 -9.19 16.79 -0.58
CA ILE A 135 -10.51 16.15 -0.43
C ILE A 135 -10.34 14.66 -0.14
N LEU A 136 -9.59 13.94 -0.97
CA LEU A 136 -9.31 12.51 -0.80
C LEU A 136 -8.75 12.20 0.59
N MET A 137 -7.75 12.96 1.04
CA MET A 137 -7.15 12.78 2.38
C MET A 137 -8.18 12.92 3.50
N ARG A 138 -9.13 13.86 3.40
CA ARG A 138 -10.16 14.06 4.43
C ARG A 138 -11.22 12.97 4.40
N GLU A 139 -11.64 12.54 3.21
CA GLU A 139 -12.62 11.46 3.08
C GLU A 139 -12.06 10.16 3.66
N VAL A 140 -10.85 9.78 3.24
CA VAL A 140 -10.18 8.58 3.75
C VAL A 140 -9.96 8.68 5.26
N ALA A 141 -9.42 9.79 5.76
CA ALA A 141 -9.13 9.96 7.19
C ALA A 141 -10.40 9.85 8.07
N LYS A 142 -11.56 10.28 7.58
CA LYS A 142 -12.82 10.15 8.31
C LYS A 142 -13.31 8.69 8.36
N GLU A 143 -13.18 7.96 7.26
CA GLU A 143 -13.51 6.53 7.19
C GLU A 143 -12.53 5.70 8.05
N GLU A 144 -11.23 5.98 7.97
CA GLU A 144 -10.19 5.38 8.82
C GLU A 144 -10.52 5.62 10.30
N LEU A 145 -10.74 6.86 10.73
CA LEU A 145 -11.09 7.18 12.13
C LEU A 145 -12.39 6.53 12.60
N ALA A 146 -13.37 6.32 11.72
CA ALA A 146 -14.61 5.65 12.10
C ALA A 146 -14.38 4.19 12.51
N ILE A 147 -13.40 3.52 11.89
CA ILE A 147 -13.02 2.13 12.21
C ILE A 147 -12.03 2.10 13.37
N LEU A 148 -11.02 2.96 13.36
CA LEU A 148 -9.98 3.04 14.39
C LEU A 148 -10.53 3.38 15.79
N ARG A 149 -11.64 4.15 15.85
CA ARG A 149 -12.29 4.49 17.12
C ARG A 149 -13.05 3.32 17.75
N GLN A 150 -13.26 2.24 16.99
CA GLN A 150 -13.89 1.03 17.50
C GLN A 150 -12.86 0.07 18.10
N ASN A 151 -11.56 0.41 18.03
CA ASN A 151 -10.49 -0.44 18.55
C ASN A 151 -10.63 -0.68 20.06
N LYS A 152 -10.48 -1.94 20.47
CA LYS A 152 -10.40 -2.33 21.88
C LYS A 152 -8.93 -2.56 22.27
N PRO A 153 -8.47 -2.06 23.43
CA PRO A 153 -7.06 -2.15 23.81
C PRO A 153 -6.46 -3.57 23.83
N GLU A 154 -7.28 -4.57 24.13
CA GLU A 154 -6.89 -5.97 24.26
C GLU A 154 -6.96 -6.77 22.96
N GLU A 155 -7.59 -6.25 21.91
CA GLU A 155 -7.80 -7.00 20.68
C GLU A 155 -6.57 -6.96 19.76
N ILE A 156 -6.49 -7.96 18.87
CA ILE A 156 -5.43 -8.07 17.88
C ILE A 156 -6.01 -8.45 16.51
N SER A 157 -5.24 -8.22 15.47
CA SER A 157 -5.45 -8.84 14.17
C SER A 157 -4.43 -9.94 13.90
N LEU A 158 -4.87 -10.96 13.18
CA LEU A 158 -4.05 -12.06 12.70
C LEU A 158 -3.79 -11.92 11.21
N TYR A 159 -2.53 -12.08 10.83
CA TYR A 159 -2.13 -12.22 9.42
C TYR A 159 -1.45 -13.56 9.19
N ILE A 160 -1.85 -14.29 8.16
CA ILE A 160 -1.21 -15.54 7.75
C ILE A 160 -0.73 -15.38 6.30
N GLY A 161 0.58 -15.39 6.10
CA GLY A 161 1.17 -15.21 4.78
C GLY A 161 1.45 -16.53 4.10
N ILE A 162 0.76 -16.85 3.00
CA ILE A 162 1.04 -18.02 2.14
C ILE A 162 1.95 -17.59 0.98
N PRO A 163 3.24 -17.95 0.97
CA PRO A 163 4.24 -17.32 0.10
C PRO A 163 4.32 -17.98 -1.30
N PHE A 164 3.30 -18.73 -1.73
CA PHE A 164 3.29 -19.45 -3.00
C PHE A 164 2.46 -18.71 -4.05
N CYS A 165 2.87 -18.79 -5.32
CA CYS A 165 2.11 -18.28 -6.46
C CYS A 165 2.32 -19.21 -7.66
N PRO A 166 1.38 -19.33 -8.61
CA PRO A 166 1.58 -20.18 -9.79
C PRO A 166 2.72 -19.69 -10.66
N THR A 167 2.80 -18.37 -10.84
CA THR A 167 3.86 -17.66 -11.58
C THR A 167 4.13 -16.31 -10.93
N ARG A 168 5.34 -15.78 -11.15
CA ARG A 168 5.67 -14.42 -10.75
C ARG A 168 5.24 -13.41 -11.80
N CYS A 169 4.31 -12.51 -11.46
CA CYS A 169 3.90 -11.42 -12.34
C CYS A 169 5.02 -10.38 -12.49
N VAL A 170 5.06 -9.70 -13.64
CA VAL A 170 6.14 -8.75 -14.00
C VAL A 170 6.25 -7.56 -13.04
N TYR A 171 5.11 -7.07 -12.54
CA TYR A 171 5.03 -5.97 -11.57
C TYR A 171 5.10 -6.42 -10.11
N CYS A 172 5.09 -7.74 -9.84
CA CYS A 172 4.88 -8.24 -8.48
C CYS A 172 6.03 -7.86 -7.54
N SER A 173 5.63 -7.18 -6.47
CA SER A 173 6.51 -6.61 -5.46
C SER A 173 6.71 -7.54 -4.26
N PHE A 174 5.85 -8.54 -4.10
CA PHE A 174 5.82 -9.47 -2.98
C PHE A 174 6.84 -10.59 -3.14
N THR A 175 7.35 -11.08 -2.00
CA THR A 175 8.15 -12.30 -1.97
C THR A 175 7.22 -13.49 -2.19
N ALA A 176 7.17 -13.99 -3.41
CA ALA A 176 6.38 -15.16 -3.77
C ALA A 176 7.25 -16.21 -4.47
N TYR A 177 7.08 -17.47 -4.09
CA TYR A 177 7.75 -18.64 -4.62
C TYR A 177 6.85 -19.30 -5.67
N SER A 178 7.42 -19.55 -6.85
CA SER A 178 6.70 -20.21 -7.94
C SER A 178 6.44 -21.67 -7.58
N LEU A 179 5.17 -22.11 -7.63
CA LEU A 179 4.81 -23.50 -7.33
C LEU A 179 5.56 -24.50 -8.22
N GLU A 180 5.73 -24.20 -9.51
CA GLU A 180 6.51 -25.03 -10.44
C GLU A 180 7.92 -25.40 -9.93
N LYS A 181 8.53 -24.54 -9.10
CA LYS A 181 9.87 -24.76 -8.55
C LYS A 181 9.85 -25.22 -7.10
N CYS A 182 8.73 -25.02 -6.41
CA CYS A 182 8.66 -25.12 -4.96
C CYS A 182 7.53 -26.02 -4.44
N GLU A 183 6.92 -26.84 -5.30
CA GLU A 183 5.79 -27.73 -4.95
C GLU A 183 6.14 -28.68 -3.80
N ALA A 184 7.33 -29.29 -3.82
CA ALA A 184 7.80 -30.18 -2.77
C ALA A 184 8.01 -29.50 -1.40
N GLN A 185 8.00 -28.16 -1.36
CA GLN A 185 8.16 -27.37 -0.14
C GLN A 185 6.83 -26.88 0.43
N VAL A 186 5.69 -27.13 -0.25
CA VAL A 186 4.37 -26.71 0.23
C VAL A 186 4.00 -27.43 1.51
N GLU A 187 4.07 -28.76 1.55
CA GLU A 187 3.74 -29.53 2.76
C GLU A 187 4.69 -29.23 3.94
N PRO A 188 6.04 -29.26 3.77
CA PRO A 188 6.94 -28.87 4.86
C PRO A 188 6.71 -27.44 5.38
N TYR A 189 6.29 -26.53 4.49
CA TYR A 189 5.92 -25.18 4.89
C TYR A 189 4.64 -25.15 5.72
N LEU A 190 3.60 -25.89 5.33
CA LEU A 190 2.35 -25.97 6.07
C LEU A 190 2.56 -26.61 7.45
N GLU A 191 3.38 -27.67 7.55
CA GLU A 191 3.77 -28.27 8.84
C GLU A 191 4.44 -27.25 9.77
N ALA A 192 5.40 -26.47 9.26
CA ALA A 192 6.05 -25.41 10.01
C ALA A 192 5.06 -24.31 10.42
N LEU A 193 4.20 -23.88 9.50
CA LEU A 193 3.17 -22.88 9.76
C LEU A 193 2.18 -23.34 10.82
N PHE A 194 1.73 -24.60 10.79
CA PHE A 194 0.82 -25.17 11.78
C PHE A 194 1.46 -25.18 13.17
N LYS A 195 2.75 -25.50 13.27
CA LYS A 195 3.50 -25.41 14.53
C LYS A 195 3.53 -23.98 15.08
N GLU A 196 3.72 -22.98 14.21
CA GLU A 196 3.67 -21.57 14.58
C GLU A 196 2.27 -21.13 15.02
N ILE A 197 1.22 -21.52 14.27
CA ILE A 197 -0.18 -21.24 14.59
C ILE A 197 -0.53 -21.79 15.97
N THR A 198 -0.22 -23.06 16.24
CA THR A 198 -0.49 -23.71 17.52
C THR A 198 0.20 -22.99 18.67
N PHE A 199 1.46 -22.59 18.50
CA PHE A 199 2.17 -21.82 19.52
C PHE A 199 1.52 -20.46 19.78
N VAL A 200 1.20 -19.70 18.72
CA VAL A 200 0.60 -18.37 18.84
C VAL A 200 -0.78 -18.45 19.49
N ALA A 201 -1.59 -19.43 19.10
CA ALA A 201 -2.91 -19.68 19.68
C ALA A 201 -2.84 -19.91 21.19
N GLU A 202 -1.91 -20.75 21.66
CA GLU A 202 -1.73 -20.98 23.10
C GLU A 202 -1.17 -19.73 23.80
N ALA A 203 -0.18 -19.06 23.20
CA ALA A 203 0.44 -17.86 23.77
C ALA A 203 -0.50 -16.65 23.86
N LYS A 204 -1.56 -16.63 23.03
CA LYS A 204 -2.57 -15.56 22.95
C LYS A 204 -3.98 -16.06 23.25
N LYS A 205 -4.07 -17.15 24.03
CA LYS A 205 -5.33 -17.71 24.46
C LYS A 205 -6.16 -16.66 25.23
N GLY A 206 -7.41 -16.48 24.83
CA GLY A 206 -8.33 -15.51 25.41
C GLY A 206 -8.13 -14.07 24.97
N VAL A 207 -7.19 -13.79 24.06
CA VAL A 207 -7.06 -12.48 23.40
C VAL A 207 -8.05 -12.41 22.25
N PRO A 208 -8.98 -11.44 22.21
CA PRO A 208 -9.93 -11.30 21.12
C PRO A 208 -9.23 -11.03 19.78
N ILE A 209 -9.68 -11.70 18.72
CA ILE A 209 -9.20 -11.47 17.36
C ILE A 209 -10.26 -10.66 16.63
N ARG A 210 -9.91 -9.44 16.22
CA ARG A 210 -10.83 -8.57 15.49
C ARG A 210 -10.85 -8.88 14.01
N SER A 211 -9.68 -9.01 13.38
CA SER A 211 -9.58 -9.39 11.97
C SER A 211 -8.60 -10.53 11.75
N LEU A 212 -8.90 -11.39 10.78
CA LEU A 212 -8.06 -12.46 10.29
C LEU A 212 -7.86 -12.29 8.78
N TYR A 213 -6.61 -12.13 8.36
CA TYR A 213 -6.26 -11.90 6.96
C TYR A 213 -5.27 -12.97 6.47
N ILE A 214 -5.66 -13.75 5.47
CA ILE A 214 -4.78 -14.73 4.82
C ILE A 214 -4.39 -14.18 3.45
N GLY A 215 -3.11 -13.88 3.26
CA GLY A 215 -2.61 -13.23 2.05
C GLY A 215 -1.20 -13.67 1.67
N GLY A 216 -0.46 -12.81 0.98
CA GLY A 216 0.98 -12.96 0.72
C GLY A 216 1.30 -13.16 -0.75
N GLY A 217 1.52 -14.41 -1.17
CA GLY A 217 1.62 -14.76 -2.58
C GLY A 217 0.23 -14.90 -3.17
N THR A 218 -0.33 -16.09 -3.07
CA THR A 218 -1.67 -16.41 -3.53
C THR A 218 -2.15 -17.60 -2.70
N PRO A 219 -2.86 -17.38 -1.58
CA PRO A 219 -3.41 -18.45 -0.72
C PRO A 219 -4.12 -19.57 -1.49
N THR A 220 -4.90 -19.23 -2.51
CA THR A 220 -5.60 -20.21 -3.35
C THR A 220 -4.67 -21.03 -4.26
N SER A 221 -3.36 -20.81 -4.25
CA SER A 221 -2.38 -21.71 -4.88
C SER A 221 -2.27 -23.05 -4.16
N LEU A 222 -2.61 -23.10 -2.87
CA LEU A 222 -2.81 -24.36 -2.16
C LEU A 222 -3.89 -25.17 -2.88
N ASN A 223 -3.72 -26.49 -2.96
CA ASN A 223 -4.80 -27.35 -3.44
C ASN A 223 -5.95 -27.37 -2.43
N GLU A 224 -7.08 -27.97 -2.81
CA GLU A 224 -8.31 -28.02 -2.01
C GLU A 224 -8.07 -28.62 -0.62
N ASP A 225 -7.36 -29.75 -0.53
CA ASP A 225 -7.08 -30.43 0.74
C ASP A 225 -6.17 -29.60 1.65
N GLN A 226 -5.11 -29.01 1.08
CA GLN A 226 -4.19 -28.13 1.80
C GLN A 226 -4.87 -26.87 2.33
N LEU A 227 -5.73 -26.25 1.50
CA LEU A 227 -6.51 -25.09 1.92
C LEU A 227 -7.47 -25.46 3.04
N LEU A 228 -8.21 -26.56 2.90
CA LEU A 228 -9.12 -27.06 3.94
C LEU A 228 -8.37 -27.31 5.25
N CYS A 229 -7.26 -28.07 5.21
CA CYS A 229 -6.42 -28.35 6.37
C CYS A 229 -5.95 -27.07 7.07
N LEU A 230 -5.50 -26.06 6.31
CA LEU A 230 -5.09 -24.77 6.88
C LEU A 230 -6.24 -24.08 7.60
N LEU A 231 -7.41 -23.96 6.95
CA LEU A 231 -8.55 -23.26 7.54
C LEU A 231 -9.12 -24.00 8.75
N GLU A 232 -9.16 -25.33 8.73
CA GLU A 232 -9.55 -26.16 9.87
C GLU A 232 -8.56 -26.04 11.04
N HIS A 233 -7.25 -26.00 10.76
CA HIS A 233 -6.22 -25.81 11.79
C HIS A 233 -6.34 -24.43 12.44
N VAL A 234 -6.59 -23.38 11.65
CA VAL A 234 -6.82 -22.02 12.16
C VAL A 234 -8.09 -21.97 13.03
N LYS A 235 -9.20 -22.50 12.52
CA LYS A 235 -10.50 -22.50 13.22
C LYS A 235 -10.50 -23.35 14.49
N SER A 236 -9.70 -24.41 14.54
CA SER A 236 -9.55 -25.23 15.76
C SER A 236 -8.55 -24.66 16.76
N SER A 237 -7.60 -23.83 16.31
CA SER A 237 -6.59 -23.21 17.18
C SER A 237 -7.08 -21.90 17.82
N PHE A 238 -7.84 -21.08 17.09
CA PHE A 238 -8.29 -19.77 17.54
C PHE A 238 -9.81 -19.71 17.76
N ASP A 239 -10.25 -18.91 18.73
CA ASP A 239 -11.66 -18.55 18.84
C ASP A 239 -11.96 -17.46 17.80
N LEU A 240 -12.72 -17.83 16.76
CA LEU A 240 -13.12 -16.94 15.68
C LEU A 240 -14.56 -16.42 15.81
N SER A 241 -15.22 -16.66 16.95
CA SER A 241 -16.64 -16.34 17.12
C SER A 241 -16.97 -14.85 17.15
N GLU A 242 -16.00 -14.01 17.53
CA GLU A 242 -16.12 -12.55 17.59
C GLU A 242 -15.30 -11.82 16.51
N VAL A 243 -14.79 -12.54 15.50
CA VAL A 243 -14.03 -11.94 14.40
C VAL A 243 -14.96 -11.07 13.55
N GLU A 244 -14.66 -9.78 13.49
CA GLU A 244 -15.37 -8.80 12.66
C GLU A 244 -15.11 -9.04 11.16
N GLU A 245 -13.86 -9.38 10.81
CA GLU A 245 -13.45 -9.59 9.42
C GLU A 245 -12.59 -10.83 9.25
N TYR A 246 -13.03 -11.76 8.39
CA TYR A 246 -12.21 -12.89 7.92
C TYR A 246 -12.02 -12.80 6.40
N THR A 247 -10.79 -12.46 6.00
CA THR A 247 -10.40 -12.22 4.61
C THR A 247 -9.42 -13.28 4.10
N ILE A 248 -9.65 -13.77 2.88
CA ILE A 248 -8.65 -14.54 2.12
C ILE A 248 -8.39 -13.87 0.77
N GLU A 249 -7.13 -13.60 0.48
CA GLU A 249 -6.74 -13.17 -0.86
C GLU A 249 -6.83 -14.33 -1.86
N ALA A 250 -7.66 -14.17 -2.88
CA ALA A 250 -7.74 -15.07 -4.03
C ALA A 250 -7.35 -14.29 -5.31
N GLY A 251 -6.24 -13.53 -5.25
CA GLY A 251 -5.86 -12.59 -6.31
C GLY A 251 -5.47 -13.19 -7.68
N ARG A 252 -5.56 -14.52 -7.86
CA ARG A 252 -5.28 -15.25 -9.10
C ARG A 252 -6.53 -16.05 -9.52
N PRO A 253 -7.33 -15.56 -10.48
CA PRO A 253 -8.47 -16.32 -11.02
C PRO A 253 -8.11 -17.75 -11.48
N ASP A 254 -6.89 -17.95 -12.00
CA ASP A 254 -6.37 -19.25 -12.46
C ASP A 254 -6.15 -20.28 -11.35
N THR A 255 -6.23 -19.91 -10.06
CA THR A 255 -6.06 -20.84 -8.93
C THR A 255 -7.35 -21.11 -8.18
N ILE A 256 -8.44 -20.44 -8.56
CA ILE A 256 -9.72 -20.51 -7.86
C ILE A 256 -10.59 -21.56 -8.54
N THR A 257 -10.93 -22.59 -7.78
CA THR A 257 -11.91 -23.60 -8.16
C THR A 257 -13.19 -23.38 -7.37
N LYS A 258 -14.30 -23.90 -7.89
CA LYS A 258 -15.59 -23.88 -7.19
C LYS A 258 -15.51 -24.53 -5.80
N ASP A 259 -14.72 -25.60 -5.66
CA ASP A 259 -14.51 -26.27 -4.37
C ASP A 259 -13.73 -25.39 -3.38
N LYS A 260 -12.70 -24.66 -3.82
CA LYS A 260 -12.02 -23.70 -2.95
C LYS A 260 -12.96 -22.59 -2.49
N LEU A 261 -13.80 -22.06 -3.38
CA LEU A 261 -14.83 -21.07 -3.01
C LEU A 261 -15.81 -21.63 -1.97
N ARG A 262 -16.23 -22.89 -2.13
CA ARG A 262 -17.09 -23.58 -1.17
C ARG A 262 -16.39 -23.78 0.18
N ILE A 263 -15.16 -24.28 0.18
CA ILE A 263 -14.32 -24.46 1.38
C ILE A 263 -14.19 -23.13 2.14
N MET A 264 -13.83 -22.04 1.46
CA MET A 264 -13.71 -20.73 2.10
C MET A 264 -15.04 -20.29 2.74
N LYS A 265 -16.17 -20.45 2.03
CA LYS A 265 -17.48 -20.08 2.57
C LYS A 265 -17.88 -20.93 3.78
N GLU A 266 -17.70 -22.25 3.70
CA GLU A 266 -18.00 -23.19 4.79
C GLU A 266 -17.14 -22.96 6.04
N GLN A 267 -15.91 -22.45 5.86
CA GLN A 267 -15.00 -22.10 6.95
C GLN A 267 -15.23 -20.69 7.51
N GLY A 268 -16.23 -19.95 7.02
CA GLY A 268 -16.64 -18.66 7.57
C GLY A 268 -15.87 -17.46 7.01
N VAL A 269 -15.19 -17.61 5.87
CA VAL A 269 -14.56 -16.48 5.17
C VAL A 269 -15.64 -15.52 4.69
N GLY A 270 -15.60 -14.28 5.19
CA GLY A 270 -16.58 -13.24 4.90
C GLY A 270 -16.18 -12.36 3.71
N ARG A 271 -14.87 -12.22 3.45
CA ARG A 271 -14.33 -11.40 2.36
C ARG A 271 -13.32 -12.20 1.54
N ILE A 272 -13.40 -12.07 0.23
CA ILE A 272 -12.36 -12.57 -0.69
C ILE A 272 -11.89 -11.48 -1.65
N SER A 273 -10.74 -11.69 -2.29
CA SER A 273 -10.29 -10.85 -3.40
C SER A 273 -10.23 -11.65 -4.70
N ILE A 274 -10.72 -11.10 -5.81
CA ILE A 274 -10.64 -11.70 -7.16
C ILE A 274 -10.07 -10.62 -8.07
N ASN A 275 -8.77 -10.65 -8.31
CA ASN A 275 -8.07 -9.45 -8.77
C ASN A 275 -7.71 -9.52 -10.26
N PRO A 276 -8.44 -8.82 -11.15
CA PRO A 276 -8.20 -8.86 -12.58
C PRO A 276 -6.93 -8.13 -12.97
N GLN A 277 -6.53 -7.10 -12.21
CA GLN A 277 -5.50 -6.11 -12.57
C GLN A 277 -5.91 -5.22 -13.76
N SER A 278 -6.39 -5.85 -14.84
CA SER A 278 -6.95 -5.25 -16.05
C SER A 278 -7.98 -6.22 -16.64
N MET A 279 -9.03 -5.70 -17.28
CA MET A 279 -9.98 -6.53 -18.05
C MET A 279 -9.60 -6.61 -19.53
N ASN A 280 -8.38 -6.19 -19.89
CA ASN A 280 -7.86 -6.27 -21.26
C ASN A 280 -6.97 -7.50 -21.44
N GLN A 281 -7.37 -8.43 -22.32
CA GLN A 281 -6.61 -9.67 -22.55
C GLN A 281 -5.17 -9.40 -23.00
N LYS A 282 -4.97 -8.43 -23.91
CA LYS A 282 -3.63 -8.00 -24.36
C LYS A 282 -2.72 -7.57 -23.19
N THR A 283 -3.29 -6.92 -22.16
CA THR A 283 -2.55 -6.47 -20.99
C THR A 283 -2.20 -7.66 -20.12
N LEU A 284 -3.16 -8.55 -19.84
CA LEU A 284 -2.97 -9.77 -19.03
C LEU A 284 -1.83 -10.64 -19.58
N ASP A 285 -1.82 -10.86 -20.89
CA ASP A 285 -0.77 -11.60 -21.60
C ASP A 285 0.60 -10.93 -21.40
N THR A 286 0.66 -9.60 -21.56
CA THR A 286 1.88 -8.80 -21.42
C THR A 286 2.46 -8.84 -20.02
N ILE A 287 1.62 -8.79 -18.97
CA ILE A 287 2.07 -8.75 -17.57
C ILE A 287 2.34 -10.15 -16.98
N GLY A 288 2.17 -11.21 -17.79
CA GLY A 288 2.44 -12.60 -17.42
C GLY A 288 1.34 -13.26 -16.57
N ARG A 289 0.08 -12.83 -16.71
CA ARG A 289 -1.08 -13.56 -16.16
C ARG A 289 -1.45 -14.70 -17.09
N ARG A 290 -1.80 -15.86 -16.52
CA ARG A 290 -2.17 -17.08 -17.27
C ARG A 290 -3.69 -17.30 -17.37
N HIS A 291 -4.49 -16.54 -16.63
CA HIS A 291 -5.94 -16.53 -16.78
C HIS A 291 -6.35 -15.51 -17.85
N GLY A 292 -7.54 -15.71 -18.41
CA GLY A 292 -8.19 -14.74 -19.29
C GLY A 292 -9.29 -13.94 -18.59
N VAL A 293 -9.83 -12.96 -19.33
CA VAL A 293 -10.96 -12.12 -18.89
C VAL A 293 -12.19 -12.97 -18.55
N GLU A 294 -12.45 -14.02 -19.33
CA GLU A 294 -13.61 -14.90 -19.10
C GLU A 294 -13.44 -15.78 -17.84
N ASP A 295 -12.21 -16.09 -17.43
CA ASP A 295 -11.97 -16.78 -16.15
C ASP A 295 -12.34 -15.88 -14.96
N ILE A 296 -12.01 -14.59 -15.04
CA ILE A 296 -12.37 -13.59 -14.02
C ILE A 296 -13.89 -13.55 -13.88
N LYS A 297 -14.61 -13.39 -15.00
CA LYS A 297 -16.08 -13.32 -15.01
C LYS A 297 -16.72 -14.58 -14.46
N ARG A 298 -16.23 -15.75 -14.89
CA ARG A 298 -16.71 -17.06 -14.41
C ARG A 298 -16.52 -17.18 -12.90
N VAL A 299 -15.30 -16.96 -12.41
CA VAL A 299 -14.98 -17.12 -10.98
C VAL A 299 -15.75 -16.13 -10.12
N PHE A 300 -15.91 -14.88 -10.58
CA PHE A 300 -16.73 -13.90 -9.89
C PHE A 300 -18.20 -14.37 -9.78
N ALA A 301 -18.79 -14.84 -10.89
CA ALA A 301 -20.15 -15.36 -10.89
C ALA A 301 -20.32 -16.60 -10.00
N GLU A 302 -19.34 -17.51 -10.00
CA GLU A 302 -19.34 -18.69 -9.12
C GLU A 302 -19.24 -18.29 -7.64
N ALA A 303 -18.39 -17.33 -7.31
CA ALA A 303 -18.27 -16.82 -5.95
C ALA A 303 -19.59 -16.20 -5.47
N ARG A 304 -20.22 -15.36 -6.29
CA ARG A 304 -21.54 -14.78 -6.01
C ARG A 304 -22.61 -15.86 -5.82
N ALA A 305 -22.64 -16.87 -6.69
CA ALA A 305 -23.61 -17.97 -6.60
C ALA A 305 -23.44 -18.82 -5.32
N LEU A 306 -22.24 -18.83 -4.74
CA LEU A 306 -21.92 -19.50 -3.47
C LEU A 306 -22.10 -18.58 -2.24
N GLY A 307 -22.60 -17.35 -2.44
CA GLY A 307 -22.87 -16.38 -1.36
C GLY A 307 -21.63 -15.64 -0.86
N HIS A 308 -20.61 -15.47 -1.69
CA HIS A 308 -19.54 -14.50 -1.38
C HIS A 308 -20.05 -13.08 -1.67
N ASP A 309 -20.44 -12.38 -0.61
CA ASP A 309 -21.14 -11.09 -0.69
C ASP A 309 -20.20 -9.88 -0.54
N CYS A 310 -18.93 -10.11 -0.23
CA CYS A 310 -17.92 -9.06 -0.10
C CYS A 310 -16.68 -9.44 -0.91
N ILE A 311 -16.63 -8.96 -2.17
CA ILE A 311 -15.55 -9.26 -3.11
C ILE A 311 -14.77 -7.97 -3.39
N ASN A 312 -13.47 -8.00 -3.12
CA ASN A 312 -12.52 -6.98 -3.56
C ASN A 312 -11.91 -7.32 -4.92
N MET A 313 -11.73 -6.33 -5.78
CA MET A 313 -11.01 -6.47 -7.05
C MET A 313 -9.89 -5.44 -7.16
N ASP A 314 -8.64 -5.90 -7.23
CA ASP A 314 -7.51 -4.97 -7.45
C ASP A 314 -7.32 -4.68 -8.94
N MET A 315 -7.15 -3.40 -9.27
CA MET A 315 -6.71 -2.92 -10.58
C MET A 315 -5.40 -2.15 -10.49
N ILE A 316 -4.59 -2.16 -11.55
CA ILE A 316 -3.30 -1.48 -11.59
C ILE A 316 -3.28 -0.49 -12.74
N LEU A 317 -2.96 0.76 -12.45
CA LEU A 317 -2.74 1.82 -13.42
C LEU A 317 -1.28 1.88 -13.85
N GLY A 318 -1.05 2.17 -15.13
CA GLY A 318 0.28 2.27 -15.72
C GLY A 318 0.89 0.94 -16.11
N LEU A 319 0.06 -0.09 -16.35
CA LEU A 319 0.58 -1.34 -16.89
C LEU A 319 1.12 -1.12 -18.32
N PRO A 320 2.13 -1.89 -18.75
CA PRO A 320 2.78 -1.70 -20.05
C PRO A 320 1.78 -1.74 -21.20
N GLY A 321 1.77 -0.68 -22.01
CA GLY A 321 0.93 -0.57 -23.21
C GLY A 321 -0.53 -0.17 -22.95
N GLU A 322 -0.93 0.07 -21.71
CA GLU A 322 -2.30 0.53 -21.41
C GLU A 322 -2.49 2.02 -21.69
N THR A 323 -3.66 2.33 -22.24
CA THR A 323 -4.14 3.68 -22.49
C THR A 323 -5.28 4.03 -21.55
N VAL A 324 -5.66 5.32 -21.49
CA VAL A 324 -6.84 5.76 -20.72
C VAL A 324 -8.11 5.02 -21.16
N ALA A 325 -8.22 4.69 -22.46
CA ALA A 325 -9.34 3.91 -22.99
C ALA A 325 -9.35 2.46 -22.49
N ASP A 326 -8.19 1.84 -22.32
CA ASP A 326 -8.07 0.48 -21.76
C ASP A 326 -8.50 0.44 -20.28
N VAL A 327 -8.15 1.49 -19.53
CA VAL A 327 -8.60 1.67 -18.14
C VAL A 327 -10.10 1.94 -18.08
N ALA A 328 -10.65 2.77 -18.97
CA ALA A 328 -12.08 3.01 -19.09
C ALA A 328 -12.85 1.71 -19.33
N TYR A 329 -12.37 0.90 -20.28
CA TYR A 329 -12.95 -0.41 -20.56
C TYR A 329 -12.90 -1.35 -19.34
N THR A 330 -11.78 -1.35 -18.61
CA THR A 330 -11.66 -2.12 -17.36
C THR A 330 -12.70 -1.69 -16.33
N LEU A 331 -12.89 -0.39 -16.13
CA LEU A 331 -13.88 0.15 -15.20
C LEU A 331 -15.31 -0.18 -15.62
N ASP A 332 -15.63 -0.11 -16.92
CA ASP A 332 -16.95 -0.49 -17.44
C ASP A 332 -17.25 -1.99 -17.23
N GLU A 333 -16.24 -2.87 -17.32
CA GLU A 333 -16.39 -4.29 -17.01
C GLU A 333 -16.52 -4.54 -15.49
N LEU A 334 -15.76 -3.83 -14.66
CA LEU A 334 -15.88 -3.91 -13.20
C LEU A 334 -17.25 -3.44 -12.71
N GLU A 335 -17.81 -2.38 -13.30
CA GLU A 335 -19.16 -1.90 -12.97
C GLU A 335 -20.23 -2.96 -13.28
N LYS A 336 -20.09 -3.70 -14.39
CA LYS A 336 -21.00 -4.81 -14.72
C LYS A 336 -20.93 -5.96 -13.72
N LEU A 337 -19.73 -6.23 -13.18
CA LEU A 337 -19.55 -7.24 -12.14
C LEU A 337 -20.09 -6.77 -10.78
N GLY A 338 -19.96 -5.47 -10.49
CA GLY A 338 -20.44 -4.85 -9.25
C GLY A 338 -19.78 -5.43 -7.99
N PRO A 339 -18.44 -5.37 -7.83
CA PRO A 339 -17.78 -5.76 -6.58
C PRO A 339 -18.06 -4.76 -5.46
N GLU A 340 -18.02 -5.22 -4.20
CA GLU A 340 -18.14 -4.35 -3.03
C GLU A 340 -16.92 -3.46 -2.83
N ASN A 341 -15.75 -3.90 -3.31
CA ASN A 341 -14.52 -3.15 -3.17
C ASN A 341 -13.70 -3.17 -4.45
N ILE A 342 -13.07 -2.03 -4.73
CA ILE A 342 -12.05 -1.93 -5.76
C ILE A 342 -10.84 -1.23 -5.15
N THR A 343 -9.67 -1.86 -5.26
CA THR A 343 -8.42 -1.22 -4.89
C THR A 343 -7.69 -0.78 -6.15
N VAL A 344 -7.49 0.53 -6.27
CA VAL A 344 -6.77 1.14 -7.40
C VAL A 344 -5.31 1.31 -6.99
N HIS A 345 -4.44 0.56 -7.64
CA HIS A 345 -3.01 0.70 -7.47
C HIS A 345 -2.39 1.52 -8.59
N THR A 346 -1.41 2.35 -8.28
CA THR A 346 -0.54 2.93 -9.31
C THR A 346 0.78 2.14 -9.36
N MET A 347 1.21 1.74 -10.56
CA MET A 347 2.40 0.91 -10.71
C MET A 347 3.64 1.56 -10.08
N ALA A 348 4.41 0.77 -9.35
CA ALA A 348 5.69 1.16 -8.77
C ALA A 348 6.83 0.39 -9.46
N ILE A 349 7.72 1.11 -10.15
CA ILE A 349 8.84 0.49 -10.87
C ILE A 349 9.94 0.15 -9.87
N LYS A 350 10.24 -1.15 -9.71
CA LYS A 350 11.36 -1.62 -8.88
C LYS A 350 12.65 -1.76 -9.69
N ARG A 351 13.76 -1.37 -9.07
CA ARG A 351 15.14 -1.38 -9.62
C ARG A 351 15.65 -2.73 -10.15
N ALA A 352 14.99 -3.84 -9.81
CA ALA A 352 15.40 -5.22 -10.14
C ALA A 352 14.26 -6.04 -10.80
N SER A 353 13.26 -5.37 -11.37
CA SER A 353 12.22 -6.06 -12.15
C SER A 353 12.70 -6.30 -13.58
N ARG A 354 12.32 -7.44 -14.17
CA ARG A 354 12.52 -7.73 -15.61
C ARG A 354 11.94 -6.62 -16.49
N LEU A 355 10.86 -5.99 -16.01
CA LEU A 355 10.26 -4.80 -16.61
C LEU A 355 11.25 -3.64 -16.74
N LYS A 356 12.14 -3.42 -15.76
CA LYS A 356 13.18 -2.39 -15.89
C LYS A 356 14.16 -2.72 -17.01
N GLU A 357 14.60 -3.96 -17.15
CA GLU A 357 15.51 -4.37 -18.24
C GLU A 357 14.85 -4.20 -19.63
N GLU A 358 13.54 -4.45 -19.73
CA GLU A 358 12.76 -4.30 -20.96
C GLU A 358 12.36 -2.83 -21.24
N LEU A 359 12.09 -2.02 -20.21
CA LEU A 359 11.80 -0.56 -20.30
C LEU A 359 13.07 0.29 -20.47
N MET A 360 14.25 -0.23 -20.11
CA MET A 360 15.56 0.42 -20.24
C MET A 360 15.95 0.78 -21.67
N ALA A 361 15.20 0.32 -22.68
CA ALA A 361 15.34 0.76 -24.06
C ALA A 361 14.78 2.18 -24.33
N GLY A 362 14.27 2.91 -23.32
CA GLY A 362 13.76 4.28 -23.50
C GLY A 362 13.28 5.00 -22.23
N GLU A 363 14.09 5.01 -21.16
CA GLU A 363 13.71 5.45 -19.80
C GLU A 363 13.04 6.85 -19.69
N GLU A 364 13.41 7.82 -20.52
CA GLU A 364 13.02 9.22 -20.28
C GLU A 364 11.67 9.61 -20.92
N ALA A 365 11.37 9.10 -22.12
CA ALA A 365 10.10 9.40 -22.80
C ALA A 365 8.90 8.66 -22.18
N TYR A 366 9.15 7.50 -21.57
CA TYR A 366 8.14 6.68 -20.90
C TYR A 366 7.61 7.38 -19.63
N ALA A 367 8.49 7.81 -18.72
CA ALA A 367 8.08 8.44 -17.46
C ALA A 367 7.32 9.78 -17.65
N LEU A 368 7.72 10.58 -18.64
CA LEU A 368 7.10 11.87 -18.97
C LEU A 368 5.69 11.73 -19.56
N THR A 369 5.50 10.80 -20.51
CA THR A 369 4.20 10.57 -21.14
C THR A 369 3.25 9.76 -20.26
N GLU A 370 3.76 9.07 -19.23
CA GLU A 370 2.94 8.35 -18.27
C GLU A 370 2.36 9.24 -17.17
N GLY A 371 3.09 10.21 -16.62
CA GLY A 371 2.58 11.00 -15.47
C GLY A 371 1.22 11.68 -15.71
N GLU A 372 1.07 12.36 -16.85
CA GLU A 372 -0.19 13.01 -17.24
C GLU A 372 -1.29 12.00 -17.57
N LYS A 373 -0.95 10.88 -18.20
CA LYS A 373 -1.91 9.80 -18.49
C LYS A 373 -2.40 9.12 -17.22
N ILE A 374 -1.51 8.85 -16.26
CA ILE A 374 -1.87 8.26 -14.98
C ILE A 374 -2.77 9.20 -14.19
N GLN A 375 -2.52 10.51 -14.25
CA GLN A 375 -3.44 11.48 -13.64
C GLN A 375 -4.85 11.39 -14.26
N GLN A 376 -4.96 11.35 -15.59
CA GLN A 376 -6.25 11.17 -16.26
C GLN A 376 -6.92 9.84 -15.90
N MET A 377 -6.14 8.76 -15.77
CA MET A 377 -6.64 7.45 -15.32
C MET A 377 -7.16 7.50 -13.88
N LEU A 378 -6.46 8.19 -12.98
CA LEU A 378 -6.88 8.36 -11.58
C LEU A 378 -8.17 9.18 -11.49
N GLU A 379 -8.27 10.29 -12.22
CA GLU A 379 -9.48 11.12 -12.28
C GLU A 379 -10.67 10.31 -12.81
N LEU A 380 -10.45 9.50 -13.85
CA LEU A 380 -11.45 8.57 -14.38
C LEU A 380 -11.86 7.50 -13.36
N CYS A 381 -10.90 6.92 -12.62
CA CYS A 381 -11.19 5.98 -11.55
C CYS A 381 -12.04 6.66 -10.46
N GLU A 382 -11.64 7.83 -9.96
CA GLU A 382 -12.37 8.60 -8.94
C GLU A 382 -13.83 8.83 -9.38
N GLU A 383 -14.06 9.25 -10.64
CA GLU A 383 -15.40 9.42 -11.21
C GLU A 383 -16.20 8.11 -11.25
N ARG A 384 -15.59 7.01 -11.72
CA ARG A 384 -16.27 5.71 -11.86
C ARG A 384 -16.59 5.08 -10.50
N MET A 385 -15.70 5.17 -9.52
CA MET A 385 -15.96 4.70 -8.16
C MET A 385 -17.15 5.44 -7.54
N ALA A 386 -17.20 6.77 -7.68
CA ALA A 386 -18.32 7.57 -7.20
C ALA A 386 -19.64 7.16 -7.88
N ARG A 387 -19.64 6.90 -9.20
CA ARG A 387 -20.81 6.40 -9.94
C ARG A 387 -21.29 5.04 -9.43
N MET A 388 -20.36 4.15 -9.06
CA MET A 388 -20.65 2.84 -8.48
C MET A 388 -21.08 2.92 -7.01
N GLY A 389 -21.06 4.10 -6.39
CA GLY A 389 -21.37 4.28 -4.96
C GLY A 389 -20.25 3.83 -4.02
N LEU A 390 -19.04 3.61 -4.55
CA LEU A 390 -17.86 3.21 -3.78
C LEU A 390 -17.11 4.46 -3.28
N LYS A 391 -16.79 4.47 -1.98
CA LYS A 391 -16.09 5.59 -1.33
C LYS A 391 -14.66 5.21 -0.98
N PRO A 392 -13.69 6.13 -1.09
CA PRO A 392 -12.33 5.88 -0.67
C PRO A 392 -12.28 5.70 0.86
N TYR A 393 -11.68 4.61 1.34
CA TYR A 393 -11.70 4.26 2.78
C TYR A 393 -10.33 4.01 3.40
N TYR A 394 -9.31 3.74 2.58
CA TYR A 394 -7.92 3.69 3.03
C TYR A 394 -7.00 4.08 1.87
N MET A 395 -5.82 4.58 2.20
CA MET A 395 -4.84 4.91 1.16
C MET A 395 -3.40 4.82 1.64
N TYR A 396 -2.50 4.59 0.71
CA TYR A 396 -1.07 4.63 0.99
C TYR A 396 -0.24 4.95 -0.25
N ARG A 397 0.97 5.44 -0.01
CA ARG A 397 1.96 5.77 -1.04
C ARG A 397 3.20 4.91 -0.87
N GLN A 398 3.91 4.66 -1.97
CA GLN A 398 5.13 3.87 -1.98
C GLN A 398 6.25 4.64 -2.68
N LYS A 399 7.49 4.24 -2.39
CA LYS A 399 8.65 4.77 -3.11
C LYS A 399 8.63 4.27 -4.56
N ASN A 400 9.04 5.13 -5.50
CA ASN A 400 9.13 4.84 -6.93
C ASN A 400 7.79 4.51 -7.60
N MET A 401 6.68 5.06 -7.09
CA MET A 401 5.41 5.06 -7.81
C MET A 401 5.50 5.97 -9.03
N LEU A 402 4.97 5.51 -10.16
CA LEU A 402 4.83 6.35 -11.36
C LEU A 402 4.07 7.62 -11.00
N GLY A 403 4.60 8.78 -11.42
CA GLY A 403 4.04 10.09 -11.12
C GLY A 403 3.94 10.46 -9.63
N ASN A 404 4.50 9.65 -8.71
CA ASN A 404 4.40 9.85 -7.25
C ASN A 404 2.93 9.93 -6.75
N PHE A 405 2.04 9.15 -7.37
CA PHE A 405 0.65 9.02 -6.95
C PHE A 405 0.49 8.06 -5.76
N GLU A 406 -0.72 7.56 -5.57
CA GLU A 406 -1.17 6.79 -4.42
C GLU A 406 -1.87 5.49 -4.85
N ASN A 407 -2.03 4.59 -3.88
CA ASN A 407 -2.97 3.50 -3.95
C ASN A 407 -4.15 3.84 -3.05
N VAL A 408 -5.37 3.58 -3.52
CA VAL A 408 -6.61 3.89 -2.79
C VAL A 408 -7.53 2.69 -2.87
N GLY A 409 -8.05 2.27 -1.71
CA GLY A 409 -9.17 1.34 -1.66
C GLY A 409 -10.48 2.07 -1.65
N TYR A 410 -11.42 1.60 -2.46
CA TYR A 410 -12.79 2.06 -2.51
C TYR A 410 -13.71 0.96 -2.02
N ALA A 411 -14.74 1.33 -1.26
CA ALA A 411 -15.67 0.40 -0.63
C ALA A 411 -17.11 0.87 -0.75
N ALA A 412 -18.01 -0.07 -0.97
CA ALA A 412 -19.42 0.13 -0.69
C ALA A 412 -19.59 0.38 0.83
N PRO A 413 -20.56 1.20 1.27
CA PRO A 413 -20.77 1.47 2.68
C PRO A 413 -20.94 0.18 3.51
N GLY A 414 -20.17 0.04 4.60
CA GLY A 414 -20.20 -1.14 5.48
C GLY A 414 -19.34 -2.31 5.01
N THR A 415 -18.59 -2.14 3.92
CA THR A 415 -17.68 -3.17 3.36
C THR A 415 -16.23 -2.72 3.37
N GLN A 416 -15.87 -1.73 4.18
CA GLN A 416 -14.48 -1.33 4.41
C GLN A 416 -13.68 -2.50 5.00
N CYS A 417 -12.41 -2.64 4.59
CA CYS A 417 -11.53 -3.68 5.12
C CYS A 417 -10.81 -3.18 6.37
N VAL A 418 -11.12 -3.78 7.51
CA VAL A 418 -10.55 -3.43 8.82
C VAL A 418 -9.04 -3.67 8.81
N TYR A 419 -8.61 -4.83 8.33
CA TYR A 419 -7.19 -5.18 8.30
C TYR A 419 -6.37 -4.18 7.48
N ASN A 420 -6.88 -3.72 6.33
CA ASN A 420 -6.18 -2.77 5.46
C ASN A 420 -5.96 -1.41 6.14
N ILE A 421 -6.90 -0.96 6.97
CA ILE A 421 -6.74 0.26 7.77
C ILE A 421 -5.73 0.01 8.88
N GLU A 422 -5.87 -1.07 9.65
CA GLU A 422 -5.01 -1.35 10.80
C GLU A 422 -3.54 -1.54 10.43
N ILE A 423 -3.26 -2.28 9.35
CA ILE A 423 -1.88 -2.49 8.88
C ILE A 423 -1.23 -1.19 8.41
N MET A 424 -2.04 -0.26 7.89
CA MET A 424 -1.60 1.06 7.49
C MET A 424 -1.45 1.97 8.70
N GLU A 425 -2.45 2.15 9.54
CA GLU A 425 -2.39 3.16 10.61
C GLU A 425 -1.57 2.69 11.83
N GLU A 426 -1.31 1.38 11.95
CA GLU A 426 -0.53 0.77 13.04
C GLU A 426 -1.06 1.19 14.42
N LYS A 427 -2.38 1.11 14.59
CA LYS A 427 -3.10 1.46 15.82
C LYS A 427 -3.45 0.23 16.65
N GLU A 428 -3.53 -0.94 16.02
CA GLU A 428 -3.70 -2.23 16.67
C GLU A 428 -2.46 -3.14 16.49
N SER A 429 -2.24 -4.05 17.45
CA SER A 429 -1.22 -5.09 17.31
C SER A 429 -1.61 -6.14 16.27
N ILE A 430 -0.70 -6.46 15.36
CA ILE A 430 -0.90 -7.47 14.31
C ILE A 430 0.07 -8.61 14.54
N ILE A 431 -0.46 -9.80 14.83
CA ILE A 431 0.34 -11.01 14.93
C ILE A 431 0.38 -11.69 13.56
N ALA A 432 1.56 -11.72 12.97
CA ALA A 432 1.77 -12.17 11.60
C ALA A 432 2.51 -13.51 11.59
N LEU A 433 2.01 -14.50 10.87
CA LEU A 433 2.53 -15.86 10.77
C LEU A 433 2.98 -16.18 9.33
N GLY A 434 3.92 -17.11 9.19
CA GLY A 434 4.48 -17.52 7.91
C GLY A 434 5.80 -16.85 7.53
N ALA A 435 6.46 -17.39 6.50
CA ALA A 435 7.73 -16.87 5.99
C ALA A 435 7.63 -15.39 5.58
N GLY A 436 8.59 -14.58 6.04
CA GLY A 436 8.66 -13.15 5.76
C GLY A 436 7.62 -12.28 6.47
N ALA A 437 6.70 -12.87 7.24
CA ALA A 437 5.74 -12.16 8.05
C ALA A 437 6.43 -11.42 9.21
N ILE A 438 5.88 -10.27 9.61
CA ILE A 438 6.41 -9.46 10.71
C ILE A 438 5.28 -9.14 11.66
N THR A 439 5.33 -9.73 12.86
CA THR A 439 4.45 -9.32 13.95
C THR A 439 4.79 -7.90 14.38
N LYS A 440 3.77 -7.06 14.54
CA LYS A 440 3.88 -5.70 15.06
C LYS A 440 3.13 -5.63 16.38
N MET A 441 3.86 -5.42 17.47
CA MET A 441 3.26 -5.11 18.77
C MET A 441 3.19 -3.60 18.91
N VAL A 442 1.98 -3.07 18.95
CA VAL A 442 1.69 -1.63 19.02
C VAL A 442 1.47 -1.22 20.47
N TYR A 443 2.16 -0.17 20.90
CA TYR A 443 2.04 0.40 22.24
C TYR A 443 1.64 1.87 22.14
N GLN A 444 0.95 2.37 23.18
CA GLN A 444 0.63 3.80 23.33
C GLN A 444 0.01 4.37 22.04
N ASN A 445 -0.98 3.67 21.48
CA ASN A 445 -1.69 4.11 20.26
C ASN A 445 -0.78 4.40 19.05
N GLY A 446 0.31 3.64 18.90
CA GLY A 446 1.25 3.74 17.77
C GLY A 446 2.53 4.53 18.04
N GLU A 447 2.74 5.06 19.26
CA GLU A 447 3.97 5.80 19.61
C GLU A 447 5.21 4.89 19.61
N ARG A 448 5.04 3.62 19.99
CA ARG A 448 6.09 2.60 19.92
C ARG A 448 5.55 1.35 19.24
N ILE A 449 6.36 0.79 18.35
CA ILE A 449 6.05 -0.45 17.63
C ILE A 449 7.25 -1.38 17.70
N ASP A 450 7.10 -2.49 18.42
CA ASP A 450 8.10 -3.55 18.44
C ASP A 450 7.80 -4.54 17.31
N ARG A 451 8.85 -4.94 16.58
CA ARG A 451 8.71 -5.82 15.41
C ARG A 451 9.39 -7.15 15.69
N ILE A 452 8.66 -8.25 15.46
CA ILE A 452 9.16 -9.62 15.61
C ILE A 452 9.10 -10.28 14.24
N PRO A 453 10.21 -10.26 13.47
CA PRO A 453 10.22 -10.74 12.09
C PRO A 453 10.49 -12.25 12.01
N ASN A 454 9.69 -12.93 11.17
CA ASN A 454 10.06 -14.22 10.62
C ASN A 454 11.09 -14.05 9.51
N VAL A 455 11.92 -15.06 9.29
CA VAL A 455 12.87 -15.09 8.17
C VAL A 455 12.11 -15.10 6.83
N LYS A 456 12.64 -14.40 5.83
CA LYS A 456 12.01 -14.27 4.51
C LYS A 456 12.18 -15.51 3.63
N SER A 457 13.29 -16.24 3.80
CA SER A 457 13.61 -17.43 3.02
C SER A 457 12.67 -18.58 3.39
N LEU A 458 12.01 -19.17 2.40
CA LEU A 458 11.15 -20.34 2.58
C LEU A 458 11.89 -21.48 3.28
N LYS A 459 13.11 -21.80 2.80
CA LYS A 459 13.94 -22.86 3.36
C LYS A 459 14.28 -22.59 4.83
N ASP A 460 14.77 -21.38 5.13
CA ASP A 460 15.16 -21.00 6.48
C ASP A 460 13.96 -21.01 7.43
N TYR A 461 12.78 -20.61 6.96
CA TYR A 461 11.57 -20.62 7.78
C TYR A 461 11.18 -22.05 8.18
N ILE A 462 11.23 -22.99 7.24
CA ILE A 462 10.95 -24.41 7.48
C ILE A 462 11.98 -25.00 8.45
N GLU A 463 13.28 -24.84 8.15
CA GLU A 463 14.36 -25.44 8.93
C GLU A 463 14.53 -24.83 10.33
N ARG A 464 14.15 -23.55 10.50
CA ARG A 464 14.37 -22.78 11.74
C ARG A 464 13.06 -22.34 12.39
N ILE A 465 11.98 -23.11 12.19
CA ILE A 465 10.66 -22.77 12.74
C ILE A 465 10.67 -22.61 14.26
N ASP A 466 11.44 -23.43 14.97
CA ASP A 466 11.61 -23.33 16.43
C ASP A 466 12.27 -22.03 16.85
N GLU A 467 13.23 -21.53 16.06
CA GLU A 467 13.82 -20.22 16.30
C GLU A 467 12.80 -19.10 16.09
N MET A 468 11.92 -19.21 15.09
CA MET A 468 10.88 -18.20 14.84
C MET A 468 9.85 -18.17 15.99
N ILE A 469 9.47 -19.34 16.49
CA ILE A 469 8.61 -19.49 17.67
C ILE A 469 9.28 -18.88 18.90
N GLU A 470 10.57 -19.13 19.12
CA GLU A 470 11.27 -18.58 20.30
C GLU A 470 11.39 -17.05 20.23
N ARG A 471 11.67 -16.48 19.05
CA ARG A 471 11.61 -15.02 18.85
C ARG A 471 10.25 -14.43 19.23
N LYS A 472 9.16 -15.11 18.88
CA LYS A 472 7.80 -14.71 19.28
C LYS A 472 7.58 -14.87 20.78
N ARG A 473 8.05 -15.96 21.39
CA ARG A 473 7.99 -16.16 22.84
C ARG A 473 8.67 -15.01 23.58
N GLU A 474 9.92 -14.70 23.24
CA GLU A 474 10.66 -13.57 23.82
C GLU A 474 9.97 -12.23 23.55
N GLY A 475 9.52 -12.02 22.31
CA GLY A 475 8.83 -10.79 21.92
C GLY A 475 7.50 -10.58 22.66
N PHE A 476 6.74 -11.64 22.89
CA PHE A 476 5.49 -11.59 23.68
C PHE A 476 5.75 -11.47 25.19
N LEU A 477 6.90 -11.87 25.71
CA LEU A 477 7.25 -11.64 27.11
C LEU A 477 7.58 -10.17 27.39
N LYS A 478 8.10 -9.44 26.40
CA LYS A 478 8.26 -7.98 26.46
C LYS A 478 6.92 -7.22 26.43
N TYR A 479 5.82 -7.91 26.13
CA TYR A 479 4.45 -7.38 26.02
C TYR A 479 3.67 -7.43 27.36
N ARG A 480 4.35 -7.62 28.50
CA ARG A 480 3.72 -7.62 29.83
C ARG A 480 4.01 -6.36 30.62
#